data_AF-A0A819V7R6-F1
#
_entry.id   AF-A0A819V7R6-F1
#
_cell.length_a   1.000
_cell.length_b   1.000
_cell.length_c   1.000
_cell.angle_alpha   90.00
_cell.angle_beta   90.00
_cell.angle_gamma   90.00
#
_symmetry.space_group_name_H-M   'P 1'
#
loop_
_entity.id
_entity.type
_entity.pdbx_description
1 polymer ?
#
loop_
_entity_poly.entity_id
_entity_poly.type
_entity_poly.pdbx_seq_one_letter_code
_entity_poly.pdbx_strand_id
1 'polypeptide(L)'
;MSASKIPKESIDYKKWDEDPNDIANKEIRVLEPKQLSLAADLKSATEKFFQHVQISIKLRKDKNLNANNDDKILLNLSKDPSILITKPDKGRGVVILDHPTISCENPLTTVLRQMKNEEYLTQQEYKYIKPVGSVPARLYGLPNVHKDNESLRRIVSCIKSYNYKLGKFLANIIKPIRDSPYSLKNTNNFFKFIQQNSHLSKNNKMISFDIQSLFINIPVRETIEIICNKLYCTDPKLRLFIPEDYFRKLLEFATT
;
A
#
# COMPACT_ATOMS: atom_id res chain seq x y z
N MET A 1 41.87 16.96 4.48
CA MET A 1 41.23 16.70 5.79
C MET A 1 40.11 15.70 5.54
N SER A 2 40.28 14.50 6.07
CA SER A 2 39.44 13.33 5.88
C SER A 2 38.11 13.47 6.63
N ALA A 3 37.00 13.54 5.89
CA ALA A 3 35.66 13.52 6.47
C ALA A 3 35.28 12.10 6.90
N SER A 4 35.01 11.94 8.18
CA SER A 4 34.59 10.72 8.86
C SER A 4 33.25 10.21 8.33
N LYS A 5 33.24 8.96 7.84
CA LYS A 5 32.02 8.22 7.49
C LYS A 5 31.22 7.94 8.77
N ILE A 6 30.00 8.46 8.85
CA ILE A 6 29.00 8.07 9.86
C ILE A 6 28.57 6.62 9.58
N PRO A 7 28.43 5.73 10.58
CA PRO A 7 28.04 4.34 10.36
C PRO A 7 26.61 4.28 9.80
N LYS A 8 26.42 3.62 8.66
CA LYS A 8 25.09 3.20 8.19
C LYS A 8 24.65 2.01 9.05
N GLU A 9 23.83 2.25 10.05
CA GLU A 9 23.08 1.17 10.70
C GLU A 9 22.19 0.51 9.63
N SER A 10 22.36 -0.80 9.44
CA SER A 10 21.52 -1.61 8.56
C SER A 10 20.11 -1.67 9.15
N ILE A 11 19.18 -0.94 8.54
CA ILE A 11 17.76 -1.03 8.88
C ILE A 11 17.27 -2.43 8.50
N ASP A 12 16.89 -3.22 9.51
CA ASP A 12 16.28 -4.54 9.32
C ASP A 12 14.78 -4.39 8.98
N TYR A 13 14.45 -4.65 7.73
CA TYR A 13 13.10 -4.54 7.19
C TYR A 13 12.17 -5.69 7.62
N LYS A 14 12.68 -6.77 8.25
CA LYS A 14 11.86 -7.92 8.67
C LYS A 14 11.06 -7.67 9.95
N LYS A 15 11.37 -6.64 10.72
CA LYS A 15 10.73 -6.36 12.02
C LYS A 15 9.30 -5.78 11.92
N TRP A 16 8.78 -5.60 10.71
CA TRP A 16 7.56 -4.84 10.44
C TRP A 16 6.36 -5.68 9.98
N ASP A 17 6.53 -6.99 9.82
CA ASP A 17 5.47 -7.86 9.30
C ASP A 17 4.61 -8.54 10.39
N GLU A 18 4.94 -8.41 11.68
CA GLU A 18 4.16 -9.00 12.77
C GLU A 18 4.12 -8.07 14.01
N ASP A 19 2.95 -7.50 14.32
CA ASP A 19 2.70 -6.84 15.61
C ASP A 19 2.41 -7.94 16.66
N PRO A 20 3.24 -8.10 17.71
CA PRO A 20 3.03 -9.11 18.74
C PRO A 20 1.68 -8.97 19.49
N ASN A 21 1.06 -7.79 19.45
CA ASN A 21 -0.23 -7.55 20.10
C ASN A 21 -1.44 -8.11 19.31
N ASP A 22 -1.31 -8.36 18.01
CA ASP A 22 -2.38 -8.97 17.20
C ASP A 22 -2.58 -10.46 17.54
N ILE A 23 -1.60 -11.10 18.16
CA ILE A 23 -1.67 -12.50 18.59
C ILE A 23 -2.41 -12.64 19.93
N ALA A 24 -2.37 -11.60 20.77
CA ALA A 24 -2.89 -11.64 22.14
C ALA A 24 -4.42 -11.53 22.24
N ASN A 25 -5.09 -10.94 21.23
CA ASN A 25 -6.53 -10.68 21.22
C ASN A 25 -7.30 -11.45 20.14
N LYS A 26 -6.89 -12.68 19.83
CA LYS A 26 -7.72 -13.59 19.04
C LYS A 26 -8.77 -14.21 19.98
N GLU A 27 -9.92 -13.54 20.14
CA GLU A 27 -11.10 -14.21 20.67
C GLU A 27 -11.40 -15.43 19.78
N ILE A 28 -11.05 -16.61 20.27
CA ILE A 28 -11.41 -17.87 19.62
C ILE A 28 -12.91 -18.05 19.81
N ARG A 29 -13.71 -17.54 18.87
CA ARG A 29 -15.15 -17.83 18.83
C ARG A 29 -15.33 -19.33 18.58
N VAL A 30 -15.64 -20.06 19.64
CA VAL A 30 -16.02 -21.48 19.56
C VAL A 30 -17.38 -21.56 18.87
N LEU A 31 -17.44 -22.29 17.76
CA LEU A 31 -18.68 -22.48 17.01
C LEU A 31 -19.66 -23.36 17.81
N GLU A 32 -20.93 -22.98 17.80
CA GLU A 32 -22.00 -23.77 18.42
C GLU A 32 -22.17 -25.14 17.71
N PRO A 33 -22.67 -26.19 18.38
CA PRO A 33 -22.81 -27.53 17.79
C PRO A 33 -23.60 -27.56 16.47
N LYS A 34 -24.63 -26.71 16.33
CA LYS A 34 -25.39 -26.56 15.08
C LYS A 34 -24.56 -25.94 13.94
N GLN A 35 -23.69 -24.97 14.26
CA GLN A 35 -22.80 -24.33 13.29
C GLN A 35 -21.69 -25.29 12.84
N LEU A 36 -21.17 -26.12 13.75
CA LEU A 36 -20.24 -27.21 13.44
C LEU A 36 -20.85 -28.25 12.49
N SER A 37 -22.10 -28.65 12.72
CA SER A 37 -22.83 -29.56 11.83
C SER A 37 -22.99 -28.97 10.43
N LEU A 38 -23.46 -27.72 10.32
CA LEU A 38 -23.63 -27.06 9.03
C LEU A 38 -22.30 -26.89 8.28
N ALA A 39 -21.22 -26.57 9.01
CA ALA A 39 -19.88 -26.45 8.45
C ALA A 39 -19.36 -27.80 7.93
N ALA A 40 -19.66 -28.91 8.63
CA ALA A 40 -19.32 -30.25 8.18
C ALA A 40 -20.09 -30.64 6.91
N ASP A 41 -21.38 -30.32 6.82
CA ASP A 41 -22.20 -30.55 5.63
C ASP A 41 -21.69 -29.74 4.43
N LEU A 42 -21.37 -28.46 4.64
CA LEU A 42 -20.79 -27.59 3.62
C LEU A 42 -19.44 -28.14 3.13
N LYS A 43 -18.59 -28.59 4.07
CA LYS A 43 -17.30 -29.20 3.76
C LYS A 43 -17.48 -30.46 2.91
N SER A 44 -18.39 -31.36 3.30
CA SER A 44 -18.70 -32.58 2.54
C SER A 44 -19.19 -32.27 1.12
N ALA A 45 -20.07 -31.29 0.96
CA ALA A 45 -20.56 -30.84 -0.33
C ALA A 45 -19.43 -30.29 -1.21
N THR A 46 -18.54 -29.46 -0.63
CA THR A 46 -17.37 -28.96 -1.36
C THR A 46 -16.41 -30.08 -1.77
N GLU A 47 -16.15 -31.06 -0.91
CA GLU A 47 -15.28 -32.20 -1.22
C GLU A 47 -15.82 -33.04 -2.39
N LYS A 48 -17.13 -33.31 -2.41
CA LYS A 48 -17.80 -34.01 -3.52
C LYS A 48 -17.67 -33.24 -4.83
N PHE A 49 -17.85 -31.92 -4.79
CA PHE A 49 -17.67 -31.06 -5.96
C PHE A 49 -16.23 -31.10 -6.47
N PHE A 50 -15.24 -30.98 -5.57
CA PHE A 50 -13.82 -31.06 -5.94
C PHE A 50 -13.46 -32.40 -6.58
N GLN A 51 -13.93 -33.52 -6.03
CA GLN A 51 -13.72 -34.84 -6.63
C GLN A 51 -14.35 -34.93 -8.03
N HIS A 52 -15.58 -34.47 -8.20
CA HIS A 52 -16.26 -34.47 -9.50
C HIS A 52 -15.52 -33.64 -10.55
N VAL A 53 -15.04 -32.45 -10.17
CA VAL A 53 -14.24 -31.58 -11.05
C VAL A 53 -12.91 -32.23 -11.43
N GLN A 54 -12.21 -32.86 -10.48
CA GLN A 54 -10.95 -33.54 -10.76
C GLN A 54 -11.12 -34.72 -11.73
N ILE A 55 -12.15 -35.56 -11.53
CA ILE A 55 -12.45 -36.68 -12.44
C ILE A 55 -12.76 -36.14 -13.85
N SER A 56 -13.58 -35.10 -13.94
CA SER A 56 -13.96 -34.47 -15.20
C SER A 56 -12.77 -33.87 -15.96
N ILE A 57 -11.80 -33.28 -15.24
CA ILE A 57 -10.56 -32.75 -15.82
C ILE A 57 -9.67 -33.89 -16.33
N LYS A 58 -9.56 -34.99 -15.57
CA LYS A 58 -8.73 -36.15 -15.93
C LYS A 58 -9.25 -36.80 -17.22
N LEU A 59 -10.57 -37.03 -17.31
CA LEU A 59 -11.23 -37.56 -18.51
C LEU A 59 -11.09 -36.67 -19.75
N ARG A 60 -10.93 -35.35 -19.57
CA ARG A 60 -10.68 -34.40 -20.68
C ARG A 60 -9.23 -34.42 -21.15
N LYS A 61 -8.25 -34.65 -20.26
CA LYS A 61 -6.83 -34.76 -20.61
C LYS A 61 -6.52 -35.99 -21.45
N ASP A 62 -7.17 -37.12 -21.17
CA ASP A 62 -6.94 -38.38 -21.89
C ASP A 62 -7.41 -38.35 -23.35
N LYS A 63 -8.29 -37.41 -23.73
CA LYS A 63 -8.77 -37.25 -25.11
C LYS A 63 -7.86 -36.42 -26.03
N ASN A 64 -6.86 -35.72 -25.49
CA ASN A 64 -6.05 -34.76 -26.23
C ASN A 64 -4.55 -35.13 -26.19
N LEU A 65 -4.18 -36.19 -26.90
CA LEU A 65 -2.81 -36.75 -26.92
C LEU A 65 -1.76 -35.86 -27.63
N ASN A 66 -2.15 -34.74 -28.24
CA ASN A 66 -1.23 -33.74 -28.82
C ASN A 66 -1.02 -32.48 -27.96
N ALA A 67 -1.60 -32.42 -26.75
CA ALA A 67 -1.68 -31.19 -25.94
C ALA A 67 -0.44 -30.87 -25.09
N ASN A 68 0.64 -31.68 -25.11
CA ASN A 68 1.76 -31.47 -24.18
C ASN A 68 2.52 -30.15 -24.38
N ASN A 69 2.55 -29.60 -25.59
CA ASN A 69 3.15 -28.28 -25.85
C ASN A 69 2.15 -27.15 -25.60
N ASP A 70 0.90 -27.30 -26.04
CA ASP A 70 -0.14 -26.28 -25.85
C ASP A 70 -0.48 -26.11 -24.36
N ASP A 71 -0.58 -27.19 -23.59
CA ASP A 71 -0.78 -27.13 -22.15
C ASP A 71 0.39 -26.43 -21.45
N LYS A 72 1.63 -26.67 -21.88
CA LYS A 72 2.80 -25.95 -21.35
C LYS A 72 2.75 -24.46 -21.69
N ILE A 73 2.37 -24.12 -22.92
CA ILE A 73 2.21 -22.73 -23.36
C ILE A 73 1.11 -22.05 -22.54
N LEU A 74 -0.06 -22.67 -22.37
CA LEU A 74 -1.17 -22.15 -21.58
C LEU A 74 -0.82 -22.05 -20.09
N LEU A 75 -0.06 -23.00 -19.54
CA LEU A 75 0.46 -22.91 -18.17
C LEU A 75 1.47 -21.77 -18.01
N ASN A 76 2.30 -21.48 -19.01
CA ASN A 76 3.22 -20.35 -18.99
C ASN A 76 2.46 -19.03 -19.12
N LEU A 77 1.48 -18.95 -20.03
CA LEU A 77 0.59 -17.81 -20.20
C LEU A 77 -0.17 -17.51 -18.90
N SER A 78 -0.75 -18.54 -18.27
CA SER A 78 -1.48 -18.40 -17.00
C SER A 78 -0.60 -17.98 -15.82
N LYS A 79 0.72 -18.15 -15.91
CA LYS A 79 1.68 -17.73 -14.87
C LYS A 79 2.28 -16.36 -15.14
N ASP A 80 2.05 -15.79 -16.32
CA ASP A 80 2.59 -14.50 -16.68
C ASP A 80 1.83 -13.40 -15.91
N PRO A 81 2.48 -12.68 -14.97
CA PRO A 81 1.84 -11.63 -14.19
C PRO A 81 1.52 -10.39 -15.03
N SER A 82 2.01 -10.31 -16.26
CA SER A 82 1.80 -9.17 -17.14
C SER A 82 0.47 -9.19 -17.88
N ILE A 83 -0.27 -10.30 -17.82
CA ILE A 83 -1.53 -10.45 -18.54
C ILE A 83 -2.67 -10.85 -17.60
N LEU A 84 -3.86 -10.37 -17.91
CA LEU A 84 -5.10 -10.71 -17.24
C LEU A 84 -5.94 -11.58 -18.18
N ILE A 85 -6.16 -12.83 -17.79
CA ILE A 85 -7.02 -13.77 -18.51
C ILE A 85 -8.39 -13.80 -17.84
N THR A 86 -9.43 -13.33 -18.52
CA THR A 86 -10.81 -13.26 -18.00
C THR A 86 -11.83 -13.86 -18.96
N LYS A 87 -13.04 -14.11 -18.46
CA LYS A 87 -14.17 -14.51 -19.30
C LYS A 87 -14.81 -13.28 -19.94
N PRO A 88 -15.22 -13.35 -21.22
CA PRO A 88 -16.00 -12.30 -21.85
C PRO A 88 -17.40 -12.21 -21.22
N ASP A 89 -18.01 -11.02 -21.29
CA ASP A 89 -19.37 -10.75 -20.82
C ASP A 89 -20.43 -11.59 -21.57
N LYS A 90 -20.19 -11.87 -22.87
CA LYS A 90 -21.05 -12.71 -23.71
C LYS A 90 -20.24 -13.72 -24.52
N GLY A 91 -20.80 -14.92 -24.69
CA GLY A 91 -20.20 -15.99 -25.51
C GLY A 91 -19.26 -16.92 -24.74
N ARG A 92 -18.48 -17.72 -25.49
CA ARG A 92 -17.58 -18.77 -24.96
C ARG A 92 -16.09 -18.49 -25.21
N GLY A 93 -15.73 -17.23 -25.46
CA GLY A 93 -14.34 -16.82 -25.69
C GLY A 93 -13.51 -16.69 -24.40
N VAL A 94 -12.26 -16.26 -24.55
CA VAL A 94 -11.34 -15.87 -23.47
C VAL A 94 -10.80 -14.49 -23.82
N VAL A 95 -10.77 -13.58 -22.85
CA VAL A 95 -10.26 -12.22 -23.01
C VAL A 95 -8.89 -12.14 -22.36
N ILE A 96 -7.88 -11.78 -23.14
CA ILE A 96 -6.51 -11.54 -22.68
C ILE A 96 -6.26 -10.04 -22.75
N LEU A 97 -5.95 -9.45 -21.61
CA LEU A 97 -5.64 -8.02 -21.49
C LEU A 97 -4.28 -7.86 -20.85
N ASP A 98 -3.64 -6.71 -21.06
CA ASP A 98 -2.52 -6.33 -20.21
C ASP A 98 -3.01 -6.16 -18.77
N HIS A 99 -2.18 -6.58 -17.81
CA HIS A 99 -2.49 -6.38 -16.40
C HIS A 99 -2.65 -4.87 -16.15
N PRO A 100 -3.74 -4.43 -15.51
CA PRO A 100 -4.08 -3.00 -15.41
C PRO A 100 -3.02 -2.17 -14.68
N THR A 101 -2.12 -2.82 -13.93
CA THR A 101 -1.03 -2.13 -13.24
C THR A 101 0.15 -1.80 -14.14
N ILE A 102 0.34 -2.47 -15.28
CA ILE A 102 1.50 -2.25 -16.18
C ILE A 102 1.54 -0.82 -16.69
N SER A 103 0.37 -0.26 -17.03
CA SER A 103 0.26 1.12 -17.50
C SER A 103 0.79 2.13 -16.47
N CYS A 104 0.73 1.81 -15.18
CA CYS A 104 1.26 2.65 -14.10
C CYS A 104 2.70 2.27 -13.71
N GLU A 105 3.04 0.97 -13.78
CA GLU A 105 4.37 0.46 -13.44
C GLU A 105 5.45 0.90 -14.44
N ASN A 106 5.14 0.91 -15.73
CA ASN A 106 6.11 1.21 -16.78
C ASN A 106 6.65 2.65 -16.73
N PRO A 107 5.80 3.70 -16.59
CA PRO A 107 6.28 5.07 -16.42
C PRO A 107 7.16 5.23 -15.17
N LEU A 108 6.71 4.70 -14.02
CA LEU A 108 7.48 4.77 -12.79
C LEU A 108 8.82 4.03 -12.92
N THR A 109 8.82 2.82 -13.47
CA THR A 109 10.04 2.02 -13.68
C THR A 109 11.03 2.71 -14.62
N THR A 110 10.53 3.40 -15.64
CA THR A 110 11.36 4.19 -16.56
C THR A 110 12.12 5.28 -15.82
N VAL A 111 11.40 6.08 -15.02
CA VAL A 111 11.99 7.15 -14.21
C VAL A 111 12.99 6.60 -13.19
N LEU A 112 12.61 5.55 -12.46
CA LEU A 112 13.50 4.92 -11.47
C LEU A 112 14.78 4.36 -12.12
N ARG A 113 14.68 3.79 -13.31
CA ARG A 113 15.84 3.28 -14.06
C ARG A 113 16.76 4.42 -14.49
N GLN A 114 16.19 5.52 -14.97
CA GLN A 114 16.97 6.70 -15.33
C GLN A 114 17.70 7.27 -14.11
N MET A 115 16.99 7.48 -13.00
CA MET A 115 17.57 7.97 -11.74
C MET A 115 18.68 7.05 -11.20
N LYS A 116 18.52 5.73 -11.37
CA LYS A 116 19.57 4.76 -11.01
C LYS A 116 20.81 4.91 -11.88
N ASN A 117 20.64 5.06 -13.20
CA ASN A 117 21.75 5.21 -14.14
C ASN A 117 22.51 6.52 -13.94
N GLU A 118 21.79 7.57 -13.53
CA GLU A 118 22.36 8.88 -13.16
C GLU A 118 22.85 8.92 -11.68
N GLU A 119 22.90 7.77 -11.00
CA GLU A 119 23.42 7.60 -9.65
C GLU A 119 22.67 8.35 -8.52
N TYR A 120 21.47 8.87 -8.79
CA TYR A 120 20.59 9.46 -7.78
C TYR A 120 19.92 8.44 -6.87
N LEU A 121 19.88 7.17 -7.29
CA LEU A 121 19.39 6.05 -6.49
C LEU A 121 20.45 4.96 -6.39
N THR A 122 20.66 4.46 -5.18
CA THR A 122 21.46 3.25 -4.99
C THR A 122 20.76 2.03 -5.59
N GLN A 123 21.53 0.99 -5.89
CA GLN A 123 20.98 -0.28 -6.36
C GLN A 123 19.97 -0.91 -5.38
N GLN A 124 20.13 -0.66 -4.08
CA GLN A 124 19.23 -1.14 -3.03
C GLN A 124 17.91 -0.35 -3.03
N GLU A 125 17.97 0.99 -3.07
CA GLU A 125 16.78 1.84 -3.14
C GLU A 125 15.98 1.57 -4.41
N TYR A 126 16.65 1.47 -5.56
CA TYR A 126 15.99 1.10 -6.81
C TYR A 126 15.25 -0.25 -6.69
N LYS A 127 15.89 -1.29 -6.15
CA LYS A 127 15.26 -2.60 -5.97
C LYS A 127 14.10 -2.55 -4.97
N TYR A 128 14.21 -1.70 -3.94
CA TYR A 128 13.15 -1.53 -2.96
C TYR A 128 11.94 -0.84 -3.58
N ILE A 129 12.13 0.28 -4.28
CA ILE A 129 11.06 1.14 -4.78
C ILE A 129 10.42 0.59 -6.05
N LYS A 130 11.19 -0.11 -6.90
CA LYS A 130 10.70 -0.64 -8.17
C LYS A 130 9.47 -1.55 -7.96
N PRO A 131 8.35 -1.27 -8.64
CA PRO A 131 7.18 -2.15 -8.58
C PRO A 131 7.50 -3.51 -9.19
N VAL A 132 6.96 -4.56 -8.57
CA VAL A 132 7.06 -5.95 -9.04
C VAL A 132 5.75 -6.66 -8.70
N GLY A 133 5.01 -7.06 -9.73
CA GLY A 133 3.76 -7.83 -9.56
C GLY A 133 2.71 -7.07 -8.75
N SER A 134 2.47 -5.81 -9.11
CA SER A 134 1.57 -4.96 -8.32
C SER A 134 0.12 -5.38 -8.49
N VAL A 135 -0.69 -5.10 -7.48
CA VAL A 135 -2.14 -5.32 -7.50
C VAL A 135 -2.84 -3.96 -7.50
N PRO A 136 -3.95 -3.78 -8.23
CA PRO A 136 -4.75 -2.57 -8.14
C PRO A 136 -5.17 -2.27 -6.69
N ALA A 137 -5.21 -0.98 -6.35
CA ALA A 137 -5.65 -0.55 -5.02
C ALA A 137 -7.10 -0.98 -4.76
N ARG A 138 -7.42 -1.33 -3.50
CA ARG A 138 -8.74 -1.82 -3.10
C ARG A 138 -9.50 -0.75 -2.34
N LEU A 139 -10.66 -0.36 -2.84
CA LEU A 139 -11.59 0.52 -2.13
C LEU A 139 -12.56 -0.32 -1.27
N TYR A 140 -12.66 -0.02 0.01
CA TYR A 140 -13.66 -0.60 0.93
C TYR A 140 -14.14 0.43 1.94
N GLY A 141 -15.23 0.12 2.65
CA GLY A 141 -15.83 1.00 3.67
C GLY A 141 -15.73 0.40 5.07
N LEU A 142 -15.42 1.24 6.06
CA LEU A 142 -15.55 0.87 7.48
C LEU A 142 -16.74 1.60 8.12
N PRO A 143 -17.54 0.96 8.98
CA PRO A 143 -18.62 1.63 9.70
C PRO A 143 -18.09 2.79 10.55
N ASN A 144 -18.73 3.95 10.44
CA ASN A 144 -18.40 5.09 11.28
C ASN A 144 -19.28 5.10 12.54
N VAL A 145 -18.84 4.38 13.58
CA VAL A 145 -19.62 4.06 14.80
C VAL A 145 -20.11 5.25 15.64
N HIS A 146 -19.73 6.48 15.33
CA HIS A 146 -20.06 7.69 16.09
C HIS A 146 -20.99 8.67 15.33
N LYS A 147 -21.62 8.24 14.23
CA LYS A 147 -22.60 9.04 13.49
C LYS A 147 -23.90 8.26 13.34
N ASP A 148 -25.03 8.92 13.60
CA ASP A 148 -26.37 8.29 13.67
C ASP A 148 -26.95 7.85 12.32
N ASN A 149 -26.25 8.11 11.22
CA ASN A 149 -26.54 7.55 9.90
C ASN A 149 -25.41 6.61 9.53
N GLU A 150 -25.74 5.40 9.04
CA GLU A 150 -24.88 4.30 8.55
C GLU A 150 -23.79 4.72 7.54
N SER A 151 -22.91 5.62 7.95
CA SER A 151 -21.92 6.28 7.12
C SER A 151 -20.69 5.38 7.09
N LEU A 152 -20.30 4.93 5.90
CA LEU A 152 -19.03 4.23 5.72
C LEU A 152 -17.89 5.23 5.53
N ARG A 153 -16.82 5.08 6.32
CA ARG A 153 -15.52 5.68 6.03
C ARG A 153 -14.89 4.93 4.88
N ARG A 154 -14.81 5.57 3.71
CA ARG A 154 -14.11 5.03 2.54
C ARG A 154 -12.61 4.94 2.82
N ILE A 155 -12.02 3.78 2.54
CA ILE A 155 -10.59 3.50 2.66
C ILE A 155 -10.10 2.92 1.35
N VAL A 156 -9.02 3.48 0.83
CA VAL A 156 -8.27 2.93 -0.30
C VAL A 156 -7.05 2.22 0.27
N SER A 157 -7.03 0.90 0.22
CA SER A 157 -5.82 0.13 0.55
C SER A 157 -4.94 0.03 -0.68
N CYS A 158 -3.80 0.71 -0.60
CA CYS A 158 -2.73 0.66 -1.60
C CYS A 158 -1.71 -0.45 -1.29
N ILE A 159 -2.01 -1.40 -0.39
CA ILE A 159 -1.08 -2.49 -0.06
C ILE A 159 -0.81 -3.31 -1.33
N LYS A 160 0.48 -3.50 -1.65
CA LYS A 160 0.96 -4.16 -2.88
C LYS A 160 0.59 -3.45 -4.20
N SER A 161 0.14 -2.20 -4.14
CA SER A 161 0.03 -1.35 -5.34
C SER A 161 1.39 -0.88 -5.84
N TYR A 162 1.43 -0.39 -7.08
CA TYR A 162 2.67 -0.03 -7.78
C TYR A 162 3.47 1.07 -7.08
N ASN A 163 2.78 1.99 -6.39
CA ASN A 163 3.38 3.12 -5.70
C ASN A 163 3.50 2.92 -4.17
N TYR A 164 3.15 1.75 -3.64
CA TYR A 164 3.18 1.50 -2.18
C TYR A 164 4.57 1.70 -1.55
N LYS A 165 5.60 1.06 -2.12
CA LYS A 165 6.97 1.16 -1.60
C LYS A 165 7.60 2.53 -1.89
N LEU A 166 7.21 3.15 -3.00
CA LEU A 166 7.55 4.54 -3.30
C LEU A 166 7.01 5.49 -2.22
N GLY A 167 5.74 5.36 -1.85
CA GLY A 167 5.14 6.16 -0.78
C GLY A 167 5.88 6.01 0.55
N LYS A 168 6.28 4.79 0.94
CA LYS A 168 7.11 4.57 2.14
C LYS A 168 8.48 5.25 2.05
N PHE A 169 9.14 5.13 0.92
CA PHE A 169 10.43 5.76 0.68
C PHE A 169 10.34 7.29 0.80
N LEU A 170 9.35 7.91 0.14
CA LEU A 170 9.14 9.36 0.20
C LEU A 170 8.72 9.83 1.59
N ALA A 171 7.89 9.06 2.31
CA ALA A 171 7.49 9.40 3.67
C ALA A 171 8.70 9.50 4.62
N ASN A 172 9.71 8.66 4.44
CA ASN A 172 10.96 8.74 5.20
C ASN A 172 11.77 10.00 4.86
N ILE A 173 11.81 10.37 3.57
CA ILE A 173 12.49 11.59 3.11
C ILE A 173 11.80 12.85 3.64
N ILE A 174 10.46 12.88 3.65
CA ILE A 174 9.65 14.04 4.04
C ILE A 174 9.51 14.16 5.56
N LYS A 175 9.80 13.09 6.31
CA LYS A 175 9.68 13.05 7.78
C LYS A 175 10.30 14.27 8.50
N PRO A 176 11.50 14.76 8.15
CA PRO A 176 12.11 15.89 8.86
C PRO A 176 11.34 17.22 8.71
N ILE A 177 10.61 17.42 7.61
CA ILE A 177 9.85 18.67 7.35
C ILE A 177 8.39 18.61 7.84
N ARG A 178 7.97 17.44 8.33
CA ARG A 178 6.64 17.23 8.91
C ARG A 178 6.54 17.79 10.33
N ASP A 179 7.63 17.71 11.10
CA ASP A 179 7.62 18.12 12.49
C ASP A 179 7.48 19.64 12.60
N SER A 180 6.53 20.09 13.42
CA SER A 180 6.27 21.50 13.71
C SER A 180 6.36 21.70 15.22
N PRO A 181 6.89 22.84 15.71
CA PRO A 181 6.92 23.14 17.14
C PRO A 181 5.51 23.23 17.76
N TYR A 182 4.48 23.42 16.93
CA TYR A 182 3.08 23.48 17.36
C TYR A 182 2.35 22.13 17.28
N SER A 183 3.02 21.09 16.79
CA SER A 183 2.44 19.75 16.67
C SER A 183 2.77 18.90 17.90
N LEU A 184 1.72 18.41 18.57
CA LEU A 184 1.88 17.49 19.69
C LEU A 184 1.91 16.05 19.17
N LYS A 185 2.87 15.27 19.67
CA LYS A 185 3.08 13.88 19.21
C LYS A 185 2.05 12.89 19.75
N ASN A 186 1.52 13.13 20.95
CA ASN A 186 0.58 12.25 21.62
C ASN A 186 -0.24 13.00 22.68
N THR A 187 -1.29 12.36 23.17
CA THR A 187 -2.20 12.89 24.19
C THR A 187 -1.49 13.18 25.52
N ASN A 188 -0.48 12.39 25.90
CA ASN A 188 0.27 12.62 27.14
C ASN A 188 1.08 13.93 27.09
N ASN A 189 1.65 14.28 25.94
CA ASN A 189 2.34 15.54 25.75
C ASN A 189 1.36 16.71 25.82
N PHE A 190 0.14 16.54 25.33
CA PHE A 190 -0.93 17.54 25.50
C PHE A 190 -1.27 17.76 26.98
N PHE A 191 -1.48 16.69 27.76
CA PHE A 191 -1.75 16.84 29.20
C PHE A 191 -0.61 17.56 29.94
N LYS A 192 0.64 17.19 29.66
CA LYS A 192 1.82 17.86 30.24
C LYS A 192 1.87 19.33 29.85
N PHE A 193 1.60 19.65 28.58
CA PHE A 193 1.56 21.03 28.09
C PHE A 193 0.50 21.86 28.85
N ILE A 194 -0.71 21.33 29.03
CA ILE A 194 -1.77 22.04 29.76
C ILE A 194 -1.42 22.20 31.25
N GLN A 195 -0.88 21.17 31.90
CA GLN A 195 -0.50 21.24 33.32
C GLN A 195 0.61 22.28 33.56
N GLN A 196 1.65 22.29 32.72
CA GLN A 196 2.75 23.25 32.80
C GLN A 196 2.29 24.69 32.52
N ASN A 197 1.25 24.85 31.72
CA ASN A 197 0.69 26.15 31.36
C ASN A 197 -0.66 26.41 32.05
N SER A 198 -0.83 25.94 33.29
CA SER A 198 -2.07 26.09 34.06
C SER A 198 -2.50 27.56 34.27
N HIS A 199 -1.57 28.51 34.19
CA HIS A 199 -1.88 29.95 34.22
C HIS A 199 -2.74 30.39 33.02
N LEU A 200 -2.70 29.67 31.89
CA LEU A 200 -3.51 29.96 30.71
C LEU A 200 -5.01 29.74 30.96
N SER A 201 -5.46 29.07 32.04
CA SER A 201 -6.88 28.81 32.27
C SER A 201 -7.62 29.93 33.00
N LYS A 202 -6.92 30.88 33.65
CA LYS A 202 -7.55 31.81 34.59
C LYS A 202 -8.43 32.89 33.95
N ASN A 203 -8.27 33.18 32.66
CA ASN A 203 -9.07 34.17 31.92
C ASN A 203 -9.09 33.93 30.40
N ASN A 204 -8.68 32.76 29.91
CA ASN A 204 -8.71 32.46 28.48
C ASN A 204 -9.82 31.47 28.15
N LYS A 205 -10.30 31.54 26.90
CA LYS A 205 -11.25 30.58 26.33
C LYS A 205 -10.50 29.59 25.45
N MET A 206 -10.82 28.31 25.59
CA MET A 206 -10.34 27.28 24.67
C MET A 206 -11.33 27.13 23.53
N ILE A 207 -10.82 27.13 22.30
CA ILE A 207 -11.61 26.91 21.09
C ILE A 207 -11.06 25.67 20.41
N SER A 208 -11.96 24.73 20.06
CA SER A 208 -11.62 23.52 19.34
C SER A 208 -12.11 23.63 17.91
N PHE A 209 -11.23 23.33 16.95
CA PHE A 209 -11.56 23.26 15.53
C PHE A 209 -11.31 21.83 15.04
N ASP A 210 -12.22 21.31 14.22
CA ASP A 210 -12.06 20.03 13.56
C ASP A 210 -12.07 20.23 12.04
N ILE A 211 -11.22 19.48 11.34
CA ILE A 211 -11.14 19.55 9.88
C ILE A 211 -12.04 18.46 9.30
N GLN A 212 -13.08 18.89 8.58
CA GLN A 212 -13.95 17.95 7.90
C GLN A 212 -13.24 17.29 6.72
N SER A 213 -13.25 15.95 6.72
CA SER A 213 -12.83 15.13 5.57
C SER A 213 -11.42 15.42 5.05
N LEU A 214 -10.45 15.58 5.96
CA LEU A 214 -9.07 15.97 5.65
C LEU A 214 -8.47 15.26 4.44
N PHE A 215 -8.57 13.92 4.36
CA PHE A 215 -7.89 13.13 3.31
C PHE A 215 -8.35 13.40 1.88
N ILE A 216 -9.63 13.75 1.68
CA ILE A 216 -10.17 14.01 0.34
C ILE A 216 -10.04 15.46 -0.10
N ASN A 217 -9.73 16.36 0.86
CA ASN A 217 -9.67 17.80 0.65
C ASN A 217 -8.22 18.32 0.59
N ILE A 218 -7.21 17.45 0.53
CA ILE A 218 -5.81 17.87 0.41
C ILE A 218 -5.53 18.35 -1.02
N PRO A 219 -5.13 19.61 -1.23
CA PRO A 219 -4.74 20.09 -2.55
C PRO A 219 -3.37 19.51 -2.92
N VAL A 220 -3.38 18.40 -3.65
CA VAL A 220 -2.18 17.59 -3.93
C VAL A 220 -1.08 18.43 -4.58
N ARG A 221 -1.41 19.21 -5.62
CA ARG A 221 -0.43 20.02 -6.36
C ARG A 221 0.26 21.07 -5.48
N GLU A 222 -0.53 21.84 -4.73
CA GLU A 222 -0.02 22.85 -3.80
C GLU A 222 0.83 22.21 -2.70
N THR A 223 0.42 21.03 -2.22
CA THR A 223 1.18 20.27 -1.22
C THR A 223 2.54 19.84 -1.76
N ILE A 224 2.61 19.38 -3.02
CA ILE A 224 3.88 19.03 -3.69
C ILE A 224 4.78 20.27 -3.78
N GLU A 225 4.23 21.42 -4.17
CA GLU A 225 4.98 22.68 -4.24
C GLU A 225 5.54 23.11 -2.88
N ILE A 226 4.73 23.02 -1.81
CA ILE A 226 5.17 23.32 -0.43
C ILE A 226 6.32 22.39 0.00
N ILE A 227 6.22 21.10 -0.32
CA ILE A 227 7.26 20.11 0.02
C ILE A 227 8.56 20.45 -0.74
N CYS A 228 8.50 20.69 -2.04
CA CYS A 228 9.67 21.06 -2.84
C CYS A 228 10.32 22.35 -2.33
N ASN A 229 9.53 23.40 -2.06
CA ASN A 229 10.05 24.68 -1.54
C ASN A 229 10.77 24.51 -0.19
N LYS A 230 10.24 23.67 0.71
CA LYS A 230 10.89 23.39 2.00
C LYS A 230 12.22 22.66 1.82
N LEU A 231 12.28 21.67 0.94
CA LEU A 231 13.46 20.83 0.76
C LEU A 231 14.56 21.48 -0.10
N TYR A 232 14.20 22.26 -1.12
CA TYR A 232 15.16 22.78 -2.09
C TYR A 232 15.49 24.27 -1.93
N CYS A 233 14.56 25.07 -1.40
CA CYS A 233 14.72 26.53 -1.32
C CYS A 233 14.95 27.05 0.11
N THR A 234 14.40 26.38 1.13
CA THR A 234 14.31 26.96 2.49
C THR A 234 15.50 26.60 3.38
N ASP A 235 15.87 25.32 3.48
CA ASP A 235 16.95 24.86 4.36
C ASP A 235 18.00 24.05 3.58
N PRO A 236 19.22 24.59 3.39
CA PRO A 236 20.31 23.88 2.73
C PRO A 236 20.66 22.54 3.38
N LYS A 237 20.40 22.35 4.69
CA LYS A 237 20.67 21.09 5.39
C LYS A 237 19.70 19.97 5.04
N LEU A 238 18.50 20.34 4.58
CA LEU A 238 17.46 19.40 4.17
C LEU A 238 17.49 19.11 2.67
N ARG A 239 18.39 19.77 1.94
CA ARG A 239 18.52 19.65 0.50
C ARG A 239 18.84 18.22 0.10
N LEU A 240 17.96 17.65 -0.72
CA LEU A 240 18.13 16.32 -1.25
C LEU A 240 19.22 16.30 -2.33
N PHE A 241 19.92 15.17 -2.40
CA PHE A 241 20.83 14.87 -3.52
C PHE A 241 20.05 14.64 -4.83
N ILE A 242 18.82 14.15 -4.74
CA ILE A 242 17.92 13.95 -5.87
C ILE A 242 17.51 15.33 -6.44
N PRO A 243 17.60 15.58 -7.75
CA PRO A 243 17.13 16.82 -8.37
C PRO A 243 15.62 17.06 -8.16
N GLU A 244 15.22 18.32 -8.06
CA GLU A 244 13.83 18.70 -7.78
C GLU A 244 12.84 18.10 -8.80
N ASP A 245 13.16 18.13 -10.09
CA ASP A 245 12.28 17.60 -11.15
C ASP A 245 11.99 16.11 -10.98
N TYR A 246 13.00 15.33 -10.58
CA TYR A 246 12.81 13.91 -10.27
C TYR A 246 11.97 13.73 -9.03
N PHE A 247 12.28 14.47 -7.96
CA PHE A 247 11.56 14.35 -6.71
C PHE A 247 10.08 14.73 -6.85
N ARG A 248 9.77 15.78 -7.62
CA ARG A 248 8.41 16.19 -7.98
C ARG A 248 7.68 15.08 -8.73
N LYS A 249 8.29 14.49 -9.76
CA LYS A 249 7.71 13.34 -10.48
C LYS A 249 7.45 12.15 -9.55
N LEU A 250 8.35 11.87 -8.61
CA LEU A 250 8.14 10.79 -7.63
C LEU A 250 6.94 11.08 -6.72
N LEU A 251 6.74 12.32 -6.28
CA LEU A 251 5.57 12.73 -5.50
C LEU A 251 4.27 12.59 -6.31
N GLU A 252 4.29 12.94 -7.59
CA GLU A 252 3.15 12.76 -8.50
C GLU A 252 2.78 11.27 -8.60
N PHE A 253 3.75 10.38 -8.87
CA PHE A 253 3.50 8.93 -8.90
C PHE A 253 2.98 8.36 -7.57
N ALA A 254 3.37 8.95 -6.44
CA ALA A 254 2.90 8.51 -5.13
C ALA A 254 1.48 8.98 -4.77
N THR A 255 0.94 9.95 -5.53
CA THR A 255 -0.35 10.60 -5.25
C THR A 255 -1.42 10.34 -6.32
N THR A 256 -1.07 9.67 -7.42
CA THR A 256 -1.96 9.13 -8.46
C THR A 256 -2.45 7.72 -8.16
#